data_AF-A0AAV4Y420-F1
#
_entry.id   AF-A0AAV4Y420-F1
#
_cell.length_a   1.000
_cell.length_b   1.000
_cell.length_c   1.000
_cell.angle_alpha   90.00
_cell.angle_beta   90.00
_cell.angle_gamma   90.00
#
_symmetry.space_group_name_H-M   'P 1'
#
loop_
_entity.id
_entity.type
_entity.pdbx_description
1 polymer ?
#
loop_
_entity_poly.entity_id
_entity_poly.type
_entity_poly.pdbx_seq_one_letter_code
_entity_poly.pdbx_strand_id
1 'polypeptide(L)'
;MSHRRFCLLQRYLYFSDNAAFDPQNHECPKLVKVWPVLKHLNEKFSETVTPERDVTIDESLMIFKGRLGWKQFIPLKRTRFE
;
A
#
# COMPACT_ATOMS: atom_id res chain seq x y z
N MET A 1 1.76 26.08 0.57
CA MET A 1 3.11 25.45 0.52
C MET A 1 3.69 25.70 -0.86
N SER A 2 4.99 25.98 -1.02
CA SER A 2 5.56 26.24 -2.36
C SER A 2 5.68 24.95 -3.18
N HIS A 3 5.59 25.05 -4.51
CA HIS A 3 5.78 23.91 -5.42
C HIS A 3 7.10 23.18 -5.14
N ARG A 4 8.19 23.94 -4.95
CA ARG A 4 9.50 23.38 -4.61
C ARG A 4 9.48 22.55 -3.32
N ARG A 5 8.80 23.05 -2.27
CA ARG A 5 8.67 22.33 -1.00
C ARG A 5 7.84 21.06 -1.17
N PHE A 6 6.77 21.12 -1.96
CA PHE A 6 5.91 19.95 -2.23
C PHE A 6 6.68 18.82 -2.93
N CYS A 7 7.36 19.14 -4.04
CA CYS A 7 8.15 18.14 -4.76
C CYS A 7 9.27 17.54 -3.90
N LEU A 8 9.87 18.33 -3.00
CA LEU A 8 10.91 17.85 -2.10
C LEU A 8 10.34 16.86 -1.09
N LEU A 9 9.23 17.20 -0.43
CA LEU A 9 8.57 16.28 0.52
C LEU A 9 8.12 14.99 -0.17
N GLN A 10 7.55 15.06 -1.37
CA GLN A 10 7.09 13.90 -2.12
C GLN A 10 8.24 12.91 -2.43
N ARG A 11 9.46 13.42 -2.69
CA ARG A 11 10.63 12.58 -2.99
C ARG A 11 11.19 11.85 -1.78
N TYR A 12 11.06 12.44 -0.60
CA TYR A 12 11.64 11.92 0.65
C TYR A 12 10.59 11.35 1.61
N LEU A 13 9.36 11.15 1.14
CA LEU A 13 8.30 10.55 1.94
C LEU A 13 8.62 9.06 2.15
N TYR A 14 8.84 8.69 3.41
CA TYR A 14 9.18 7.33 3.82
C TYR A 14 8.41 6.95 5.08
N PHE A 15 7.97 5.69 5.17
CA PHE A 15 7.09 5.22 6.25
C PHE A 15 7.67 4.10 7.11
N SER A 16 8.78 3.49 6.72
CA SER A 16 9.42 2.39 7.46
C SER A 16 10.86 2.75 7.82
N ASP A 17 11.52 1.99 8.69
CA ASP A 17 12.97 2.09 8.89
C ASP A 17 13.64 0.90 8.18
N ASN A 18 14.66 1.19 7.36
CA ASN A 18 15.40 0.15 6.65
C ASN A 18 16.42 -0.55 7.54
N ALA A 19 16.93 0.12 8.56
CA ALA A 19 17.92 -0.46 9.47
C ALA A 19 17.30 -1.53 10.38
N ALA A 20 16.02 -1.38 10.71
CA ALA A 20 15.26 -2.30 11.55
C ALA A 20 14.61 -3.47 10.78
N PHE A 21 14.77 -3.54 9.45
CA PHE A 21 14.10 -4.55 8.64
C PHE A 21 14.83 -5.89 8.64
N ASP A 22 14.19 -6.90 9.20
CA ASP A 22 14.58 -8.31 9.07
C ASP A 22 13.67 -9.03 8.05
N PRO A 23 14.19 -9.41 6.87
CA PRO A 23 13.41 -10.09 5.84
C PRO A 23 12.84 -11.45 6.26
N GLN A 24 13.50 -12.17 7.18
CA GLN A 24 13.09 -13.54 7.55
C GLN A 24 11.94 -13.56 8.55
N ASN A 25 11.86 -12.53 9.39
CA ASN A 25 10.88 -12.45 10.48
C ASN A 25 9.69 -11.53 10.16
N HIS A 26 9.67 -10.89 8.99
CA HIS A 26 8.62 -9.94 8.64
C HIS A 26 7.42 -10.63 7.98
N GLU A 27 6.20 -10.36 8.47
CA GLU A 27 4.94 -10.97 7.99
C GLU A 27 4.75 -10.82 6.47
N CYS A 28 4.99 -9.62 5.94
CA CYS A 28 4.91 -9.32 4.50
C CYS A 28 6.15 -8.56 3.98
N PRO A 29 7.27 -9.24 3.66
CA PRO A 29 8.53 -8.59 3.29
C PRO A 29 8.42 -7.67 2.06
N LYS A 30 7.52 -7.99 1.12
CA LYS A 30 7.27 -7.18 -0.10
C LYS A 30 6.62 -5.83 0.18
N LEU A 31 5.94 -5.69 1.33
CA LEU A 31 5.20 -4.49 1.73
C LEU A 31 5.91 -3.63 2.77
N VAL A 32 7.14 -3.98 3.17
CA VAL A 32 7.88 -3.32 4.27
C VAL A 32 7.81 -1.79 4.23
N LYS A 33 7.97 -1.19 3.03
CA LYS A 33 8.03 0.27 2.84
C LYS A 33 6.76 1.02 3.24
N VAL A 34 5.61 0.34 3.24
CA VAL A 34 4.29 0.91 3.55
C VAL A 34 3.61 0.16 4.71
N TRP A 35 4.28 -0.86 5.25
CA TRP A 35 3.71 -1.77 6.24
C TRP A 35 3.19 -1.07 7.49
N PRO A 36 3.89 -0.10 8.11
CA PRO A 36 3.40 0.55 9.31
C PRO A 36 2.08 1.29 9.09
N VAL A 37 1.92 1.92 7.92
CA VAL A 37 0.68 2.63 7.56
C VAL A 37 -0.44 1.63 7.29
N LEU A 38 -0.19 0.57 6.52
CA LEU A 38 -1.20 -0.46 6.23
C LEU A 38 -1.70 -1.14 7.50
N LYS A 39 -0.79 -1.53 8.40
CA LYS A 39 -1.14 -2.14 9.68
C LYS A 39 -1.99 -1.20 10.53
N HIS A 40 -1.57 0.06 10.68
CA HIS A 40 -2.32 1.05 11.42
C HIS A 40 -3.73 1.29 10.86
N LEU A 41 -3.86 1.39 9.54
CA LEU A 41 -5.15 1.56 8.88
C LEU A 41 -6.06 0.35 9.08
N ASN A 42 -5.54 -0.86 8.91
CA ASN A 42 -6.32 -2.09 9.12
C ASN A 42 -6.80 -2.22 10.57
N GLU A 43 -5.93 -1.93 11.55
CA GLU A 43 -6.29 -1.90 12.97
C GLU A 43 -7.42 -0.88 13.21
N LYS A 44 -7.25 0.35 12.70
CA LYS A 44 -8.26 1.40 12.89
C LYS A 44 -9.58 1.09 12.21
N PHE A 45 -9.58 0.55 11.00
CA PHE A 45 -10.81 0.17 10.30
C PHE A 45 -11.52 -0.98 11.02
N SER A 46 -10.78 -1.96 11.53
CA SER A 46 -11.36 -3.05 12.33
C SER A 46 -11.97 -2.57 13.65
N GLU A 47 -11.39 -1.55 14.29
CA GLU A 47 -11.92 -0.98 15.53
C GLU A 47 -13.15 -0.08 15.30
N THR A 48 -13.22 0.60 14.15
CA THR A 48 -14.21 1.65 13.90
C THR A 48 -15.42 1.18 13.09
N VAL A 49 -15.26 0.15 12.26
CA VAL A 49 -16.32 -0.34 11.37
C VAL A 49 -16.92 -1.61 11.95
N THR A 50 -18.21 -1.56 12.31
CA THR A 50 -18.99 -2.76 12.61
C THR A 50 -19.65 -3.24 11.33
N PRO A 51 -19.37 -4.46 10.85
CA PRO A 51 -19.98 -4.97 9.62
C PRO A 51 -21.49 -5.14 9.78
N GLU A 52 -22.23 -4.91 8.70
CA GLU A 52 -23.65 -5.23 8.62
C GLU A 52 -23.86 -6.74 8.41
N ARG A 53 -25.12 -7.17 8.27
CA ARG A 53 -25.48 -8.58 8.11
C ARG A 53 -24.77 -9.24 6.93
N ASP A 54 -24.71 -8.53 5.80
CA ASP A 54 -24.18 -9.06 4.54
C ASP A 54 -22.91 -8.29 4.16
N VAL A 55 -21.81 -9.04 3.99
CA VAL A 55 -20.50 -8.48 3.61
C VAL A 55 -20.08 -9.10 2.28
N THR A 56 -19.56 -8.25 1.39
CA THR A 56 -18.98 -8.70 0.12
C THR A 56 -17.48 -8.47 0.13
N ILE A 57 -16.75 -9.46 -0.39
CA ILE A 57 -15.28 -9.40 -0.53
C ILE A 57 -14.99 -9.42 -2.03
N ASP A 58 -14.31 -8.38 -2.50
CA ASP A 58 -13.87 -8.27 -3.89
C ASP A 58 -12.47 -7.63 -3.96
N GLU A 59 -11.82 -7.79 -5.10
CA GLU A 59 -10.49 -7.30 -5.38
C GLU A 59 -10.55 -5.88 -5.95
N SER A 60 -9.77 -4.97 -5.35
CA SER A 60 -9.50 -3.65 -5.92
C SER A 60 -8.11 -3.61 -6.56
N LEU A 61 -8.00 -2.99 -7.74
CA LEU A 61 -6.74 -2.83 -8.46
C LEU A 61 -6.36 -1.36 -8.52
N MET A 62 -5.15 -1.04 -8.06
CA MET A 62 -4.55 0.28 -8.26
C MET A 62 -3.57 0.26 -9.43
N ILE A 63 -3.73 1.19 -10.37
CA ILE A 63 -2.80 1.34 -11.49
C ILE A 63 -1.45 1.81 -10.94
N PHE A 64 -0.39 1.05 -11.22
CA PHE A 64 0.99 1.43 -10.95
C PHE A 64 1.91 1.14 -12.14
N LYS A 65 2.32 2.17 -12.88
CA LYS A 65 3.18 2.03 -14.09
C LYS A 65 4.68 1.89 -13.77
N GLY A 66 5.08 1.88 -12.49
CA GLY A 66 6.48 1.75 -12.07
C GLY A 66 7.04 0.32 -12.12
N ARG A 67 8.31 0.17 -11.73
CA ARG A 67 8.99 -1.13 -11.59
C ARG A 67 8.60 -1.78 -10.26
N LEU A 68 7.59 -2.65 -10.30
CA LEU A 68 7.17 -3.47 -9.17
C LEU A 68 7.18 -4.94 -9.61
N GLY A 69 8.01 -5.77 -8.96
CA GLY A 69 8.22 -7.17 -9.38
C GLY A 69 7.03 -8.11 -9.19
N TRP A 70 5.96 -7.63 -8.57
CA TRP A 70 4.76 -8.41 -8.21
C TRP A 70 3.48 -7.72 -8.65
N LYS A 71 3.57 -6.82 -9.64
CA LYS A 71 2.39 -6.26 -10.32
C LYS A 71 1.71 -7.36 -11.15
N GLN A 72 0.39 -7.41 -11.12
CA GLN A 72 -0.41 -8.43 -11.84
C GLN A 72 -1.17 -7.80 -13.01
N PHE A 73 -0.94 -8.31 -14.22
CA PHE A 73 -1.72 -7.90 -15.38
C PHE A 73 -3.01 -8.70 -15.44
N ILE A 74 -4.16 -8.01 -15.32
CA ILE A 74 -5.49 -8.62 -15.42
C ILE A 74 -6.17 -8.12 -16.69
N PRO A 75 -6.28 -8.93 -17.77
CA PRO A 75 -6.75 -8.49 -19.08
C PRO A 75 -8.16 -7.89 -19.07
N LEU A 76 -9.02 -8.33 -18.16
CA LEU A 76 -10.44 -7.95 -18.12
C LEU A 76 -10.70 -6.65 -17.34
N LYS A 77 -9.73 -6.15 -16.56
CA LYS A 77 -9.93 -4.96 -15.73
C LYS A 77 -9.43 -3.72 -16.47
N ARG A 78 -10.13 -2.58 -16.34
CA ARG A 78 -9.81 -1.32 -17.05
C ARG A 78 -8.42 -0.78 -16.70
N THR A 79 -7.95 -1.06 -15.49
CA THR A 79 -6.65 -0.69 -14.93
C THR A 79 -5.52 -1.56 -15.49
N ARG A 80 -5.45 -1.74 -16.81
CA ARG A 80 -4.38 -2.49 -17.46
C ARG A 80 -3.09 -1.67 -17.45
N PHE A 81 -1.97 -2.38 -17.33
CA PHE A 81 -0.67 -1.80 -17.63
C PHE A 81 -0.56 -1.70 -19.16
N GLU A 82 -0.70 -0.49 -19.69
CA GLU A 82 -0.26 -0.14 -21.05
C GLU A 82 1.26 0.03 -21.08
#